data_AF-A0A933K764-F1
#
_entry.id   AF-A0A933K764-F1
#
_cell.length_a   1.000
_cell.length_b   1.000
_cell.length_c   1.000
_cell.angle_alpha   90.00
_cell.angle_beta   90.00
_cell.angle_gamma   90.00
#
_symmetry.space_group_name_H-M   'P 1'
#
loop_
_entity.id
_entity.type
_entity.pdbx_description
1 polymer ?
#
loop_
_entity_poly.entity_id
_entity_poly.type
_entity_poly.pdbx_seq_one_letter_code
_entity_poly.pdbx_strand_id
1 'polypeptide(L)'
;MPTHDPFDVVSELRVDFESYLRRRLPGLRQDHDDIIGRAIEDLLRYVQGLHDSPAEPTATDLRSIGFAILKRRVFDALRRHLSRQSRECSLDSDQAPVAQLDVERIVWRKQVVMSVLDALSRLDDGDREVLIERIFPATDVPVVATPAERQRLHRARRRLMELLATSVGSDAFGD
;
A
#
# COMPACT_ATOMS: atom_id res chain seq x y z
N MET A 1 -5.81 -33.36 -10.06
CA MET A 1 -5.92 -32.01 -9.49
C MET A 1 -6.92 -31.25 -10.33
N PRO A 2 -7.91 -30.56 -9.76
CA PRO A 2 -8.84 -29.76 -10.56
C PRO A 2 -8.07 -28.59 -11.18
N THR A 3 -7.96 -28.59 -12.49
CA THR A 3 -7.57 -27.42 -13.30
C THR A 3 -8.66 -26.38 -13.15
N HIS A 4 -8.46 -25.41 -12.26
CA HIS A 4 -9.33 -24.24 -12.20
C HIS A 4 -9.11 -23.42 -13.47
N ASP A 5 -10.21 -23.07 -14.12
CA ASP A 5 -10.18 -22.15 -15.25
C ASP A 5 -9.56 -20.82 -14.74
N PRO A 6 -8.52 -20.26 -15.40
CA PRO A 6 -7.97 -18.97 -15.04
C PRO A 6 -9.03 -17.86 -14.96
N PHE A 7 -10.14 -17.96 -15.70
CA PHE A 7 -11.25 -17.02 -15.62
C PHE A 7 -12.03 -17.10 -14.29
N ASP A 8 -12.12 -18.28 -13.67
CA ASP A 8 -12.75 -18.46 -12.36
C ASP A 8 -11.90 -17.80 -11.27
N VAL A 9 -10.57 -17.97 -11.33
CA VAL A 9 -9.62 -17.37 -10.38
C VAL A 9 -9.67 -15.84 -10.44
N VAL A 10 -9.80 -15.25 -11.63
CA VAL A 10 -9.94 -13.80 -11.82
C VAL A 10 -11.24 -13.27 -11.19
N SER A 11 -12.33 -14.05 -11.28
CA SER A 11 -13.62 -13.69 -10.69
C SER A 11 -13.57 -13.70 -9.16
N GLU A 12 -12.93 -14.71 -8.57
CA GLU A 12 -12.67 -14.75 -7.11
C GLU A 12 -11.79 -13.58 -6.66
N LEU A 13 -10.74 -13.27 -7.43
CA LEU A 13 -9.81 -12.19 -7.12
C LEU A 13 -10.48 -10.82 -7.06
N ARG A 14 -11.54 -10.58 -7.82
CA ARG A 14 -12.30 -9.33 -7.74
C ARG A 14 -12.89 -9.12 -6.35
N VAL A 15 -13.47 -10.16 -5.75
CA VAL A 15 -14.06 -10.11 -4.40
C VAL A 15 -12.97 -9.91 -3.35
N ASP A 16 -11.83 -10.59 -3.52
CA ASP A 16 -10.66 -10.45 -2.64
C ASP A 16 -10.09 -9.01 -2.71
N PHE A 17 -9.98 -8.43 -3.90
CA PHE A 17 -9.52 -7.06 -4.09
C PHE A 17 -10.45 -6.05 -3.45
N GLU A 18 -11.76 -6.19 -3.63
CA GLU A 18 -12.74 -5.29 -3.02
C GLU A 18 -12.67 -5.36 -1.49
N SER A 19 -12.60 -6.57 -0.93
CA SER A 19 -12.44 -6.79 0.50
C SER A 19 -11.14 -6.17 1.04
N TYR A 20 -10.04 -6.32 0.31
CA TYR A 20 -8.75 -5.74 0.65
C TYR A 20 -8.79 -4.20 0.65
N LEU A 21 -9.30 -3.58 -0.43
CA LEU A 21 -9.36 -2.12 -0.56
C LEU A 21 -10.29 -1.49 0.47
N ARG A 22 -11.47 -2.09 0.74
CA ARG A 22 -12.41 -1.61 1.76
C ARG A 22 -11.78 -1.61 3.16
N ARG A 23 -11.02 -2.65 3.50
CA ARG A 23 -10.36 -2.76 4.82
C ARG A 23 -9.14 -1.86 4.97
N ARG A 24 -8.32 -1.75 3.92
CA ARG A 24 -7.00 -1.08 4.01
C ARG A 24 -7.01 0.37 3.55
N LEU A 25 -7.91 0.75 2.65
CA LEU A 25 -7.90 2.04 1.96
C LEU A 25 -9.30 2.67 1.87
N PRO A 26 -10.00 2.85 3.01
CA PRO A 26 -11.35 3.43 3.00
C PRO A 26 -11.38 4.86 2.43
N GLY A 27 -10.27 5.60 2.51
CA GLY A 27 -10.15 6.95 1.95
C GLY A 27 -10.17 7.02 0.41
N LEU A 28 -9.97 5.90 -0.28
CA LEU A 28 -10.03 5.82 -1.74
C LEU A 28 -11.32 5.17 -2.25
N ARG A 29 -12.37 5.13 -1.44
CA ARG A 29 -13.61 4.38 -1.77
C ARG A 29 -14.21 4.74 -3.14
N GLN A 30 -14.10 6.01 -3.54
CA GLN A 30 -14.58 6.49 -4.85
C GLN A 30 -13.75 5.95 -6.03
N ASP A 31 -12.49 5.58 -5.81
CA ASP A 31 -11.57 5.07 -6.81
C ASP A 31 -11.49 3.53 -6.82
N HIS A 32 -12.14 2.82 -5.88
CA HIS A 32 -12.01 1.37 -5.73
C HIS A 32 -12.37 0.61 -7.01
N ASP A 33 -13.50 0.95 -7.64
CA ASP A 33 -13.95 0.26 -8.86
C ASP A 33 -13.00 0.50 -10.06
N ASP A 34 -12.45 1.71 -10.21
CA ASP A 34 -11.44 2.02 -11.25
C ASP A 34 -10.14 1.25 -11.00
N ILE A 35 -9.67 1.22 -9.74
CA ILE A 35 -8.46 0.49 -9.35
C ILE A 35 -8.62 -1.01 -9.62
N ILE A 36 -9.73 -1.60 -9.19
CA ILE A 36 -10.03 -3.03 -9.39
C ILE A 36 -10.16 -3.33 -10.88
N GLY A 37 -10.93 -2.53 -11.63
CA GLY A 37 -11.13 -2.72 -13.06
C GLY A 37 -9.81 -2.76 -13.83
N ARG A 38 -8.92 -1.78 -13.58
CA ARG A 38 -7.59 -1.74 -14.21
C ARG A 38 -6.70 -2.90 -13.78
N ALA A 39 -6.74 -3.30 -12.51
CA ALA A 39 -5.94 -4.42 -12.03
C ALA A 39 -6.38 -5.75 -12.66
N ILE A 40 -7.68 -5.96 -12.83
CA ILE A 40 -8.23 -7.13 -13.52
C ILE A 40 -7.86 -7.11 -15.01
N GLU A 41 -7.98 -5.96 -15.68
CA GLU A 41 -7.58 -5.81 -17.08
C GLU A 41 -6.10 -6.17 -17.30
N ASP A 42 -5.21 -5.68 -16.45
CA ASP A 42 -3.79 -5.99 -16.51
C ASP A 42 -3.51 -7.48 -16.23
N LEU A 43 -4.22 -8.08 -15.27
CA LEU A 43 -4.08 -9.49 -14.95
C LEU A 43 -4.55 -10.37 -16.11
N LEU A 44 -5.67 -10.03 -16.75
CA LEU A 44 -6.14 -10.72 -17.95
C LEU A 44 -5.15 -10.59 -19.11
N ARG A 45 -4.56 -9.41 -19.31
CA ARG A 45 -3.50 -9.19 -20.30
C ARG A 45 -2.27 -10.04 -20.00
N TYR A 46 -1.90 -10.16 -18.73
CA TYR A 46 -0.80 -11.03 -18.30
C TYR A 46 -1.09 -12.51 -18.59
N VAL A 47 -2.29 -12.99 -18.26
CA VAL A 47 -2.73 -14.37 -18.55
C VAL A 47 -2.76 -14.65 -20.06
N GLN A 48 -3.28 -13.71 -20.86
CA GLN A 48 -3.27 -13.85 -22.32
C GLN A 48 -1.85 -13.90 -22.91
N GLY A 49 -0.91 -13.14 -22.33
CA GLY A 49 0.49 -13.14 -22.74
C GLY A 49 1.27 -14.42 -22.36
N LEU A 50 0.70 -15.27 -21.50
CA LEU A 50 1.32 -16.54 -21.09
C LEU A 50 1.04 -17.70 -22.05
N HIS A 51 0.22 -17.50 -23.11
CA HIS A 51 -0.10 -18.55 -24.08
C HIS A 51 1.14 -19.16 -24.78
N ASP A 52 2.27 -18.46 -24.81
CA ASP A 52 3.54 -18.93 -25.39
C ASP A 52 4.52 -19.52 -24.35
N SER A 53 4.13 -19.59 -23.06
CA SER A 53 4.98 -20.08 -21.98
C SER A 53 4.74 -21.58 -21.71
N PRO A 54 5.78 -22.41 -21.57
CA PRO A 54 5.65 -23.85 -21.37
C PRO A 54 5.09 -24.25 -19.99
N ALA A 55 4.94 -23.29 -19.06
CA ALA A 55 4.38 -23.52 -17.73
C ALA A 55 3.11 -22.69 -17.54
N GLU A 56 1.98 -23.37 -17.36
CA GLU A 56 0.73 -22.73 -16.97
C GLU A 56 0.84 -22.17 -15.54
N PRO A 57 0.44 -20.92 -15.30
CA PRO A 57 0.49 -20.32 -13.97
C PRO A 57 -0.49 -21.03 -13.03
N THR A 58 -0.05 -21.31 -11.80
CA THR A 58 -0.95 -21.86 -10.78
C THR A 58 -1.92 -20.80 -10.25
N ALA A 59 -3.03 -21.22 -9.63
CA ALA A 59 -3.95 -20.29 -8.99
C ALA A 59 -3.27 -19.40 -7.92
N THR A 60 -2.27 -19.94 -7.21
CA THR A 60 -1.47 -19.19 -6.24
C THR A 60 -0.61 -18.12 -6.92
N ASP A 61 -0.02 -18.43 -8.07
CA ASP A 61 0.77 -17.47 -8.84
C ASP A 61 -0.11 -16.33 -9.34
N LEU A 62 -1.28 -16.66 -9.91
CA LEU A 62 -2.25 -15.68 -10.38
C LEU A 62 -2.74 -14.76 -9.25
N ARG A 63 -2.97 -15.32 -8.05
CA ARG A 63 -3.32 -14.51 -6.86
C ARG A 63 -2.18 -13.56 -6.47
N SER A 64 -0.95 -14.08 -6.36
CA SER A 64 0.23 -13.27 -6.00
C SER A 64 0.45 -12.11 -6.99
N ILE A 65 0.40 -12.42 -8.29
CA ILE A 65 0.56 -11.44 -9.36
C ILE A 65 -0.58 -10.45 -9.38
N GLY A 66 -1.82 -10.91 -9.21
CA GLY A 66 -3.00 -10.06 -9.11
C GLY A 66 -2.87 -9.02 -7.99
N PHE A 67 -2.45 -9.43 -6.79
CA PHE A 67 -2.22 -8.51 -5.68
C PHE A 67 -1.04 -7.56 -5.91
N ALA A 68 0.03 -8.00 -6.59
CA ALA A 68 1.13 -7.12 -6.97
C ALA A 68 0.66 -6.02 -7.94
N ILE A 69 -0.14 -6.39 -8.94
CA ILE A 69 -0.77 -5.45 -9.88
C ILE A 69 -1.70 -4.49 -9.13
N LEU A 70 -2.57 -5.00 -8.25
CA LEU A 70 -3.48 -4.18 -7.45
C LEU A 70 -2.72 -3.13 -6.62
N LYS A 71 -1.68 -3.54 -5.89
CA LYS A 71 -0.84 -2.64 -5.07
C LYS A 71 -0.21 -1.53 -5.93
N ARG A 72 0.25 -1.86 -7.14
CA ARG A 72 0.75 -0.86 -8.10
C ARG A 72 -0.34 0.14 -8.51
N ARG A 73 -1.54 -0.34 -8.83
CA ARG A 73 -2.68 0.53 -9.22
C ARG A 73 -3.16 1.43 -8.08
N VAL A 74 -3.13 0.93 -6.85
CA VAL A 74 -3.36 1.73 -5.65
C VAL A 74 -2.33 2.86 -5.55
N PHE A 75 -1.04 2.56 -5.72
CA PHE A 75 0.02 3.56 -5.66
C PHE A 75 -0.15 4.64 -6.74
N ASP A 76 -0.49 4.23 -7.97
CA ASP A 76 -0.80 5.16 -9.07
C ASP A 76 -2.01 6.05 -8.73
N ALA A 77 -3.06 5.50 -8.13
CA ALA A 77 -4.24 6.25 -7.70
C ALA A 77 -3.89 7.26 -6.58
N LEU A 78 -3.12 6.84 -5.58
CA LEU A 78 -2.63 7.72 -4.51
C LEU A 78 -1.78 8.86 -5.08
N ARG A 79 -0.86 8.56 -5.99
CA ARG A 79 -0.04 9.58 -6.65
C ARG A 79 -0.89 10.58 -7.43
N ARG A 80 -1.90 10.12 -8.17
CA ARG A 80 -2.87 10.99 -8.86
C ARG A 80 -3.68 11.84 -7.89
N HIS A 81 -4.10 11.27 -6.76
CA HIS A 81 -4.85 11.99 -5.73
C HIS A 81 -4.01 13.10 -5.09
N LEU A 82 -2.79 12.78 -4.68
CA LEU A 82 -1.84 13.76 -4.12
C LEU A 82 -1.46 14.85 -5.14
N SER A 83 -1.30 14.49 -6.41
CA SER A 83 -1.00 15.45 -7.48
C SER A 83 -2.18 16.40 -7.75
N ARG A 84 -3.42 15.92 -7.65
CA ARG A 84 -4.63 16.75 -7.74
C ARG A 84 -4.72 17.72 -6.58
N GLN A 85 -4.57 17.23 -5.35
CA GLN A 85 -4.57 18.07 -4.14
C GLN A 85 -3.46 19.13 -4.17
N SER A 86 -2.26 18.79 -4.66
CA SER A 86 -1.17 19.77 -4.80
C SER A 86 -1.49 20.88 -5.81
N ARG A 87 -2.27 20.59 -6.84
CA ARG A 87 -2.69 21.56 -7.86
C ARG A 87 -3.85 22.42 -7.36
N GLU A 88 -4.81 21.81 -6.67
CA GLU A 88 -5.95 22.49 -6.04
C GLU A 88 -5.52 23.41 -4.88
N CYS A 89 -4.47 23.05 -4.12
CA CYS A 89 -3.89 23.96 -3.12
C CYS A 89 -3.12 25.15 -3.71
N SER A 90 -2.84 25.18 -5.02
CA SER A 90 -1.99 26.23 -5.63
C SER A 90 -2.76 27.29 -6.40
N LEU A 91 -4.07 27.14 -6.60
CA LEU A 91 -4.87 28.06 -7.43
C LEU A 91 -6.24 28.23 -6.78
N ASP A 92 -6.55 29.47 -6.39
CA ASP A 92 -7.84 29.96 -5.88
C ASP A 92 -8.22 29.58 -4.43
N SER A 93 -7.75 30.40 -3.48
CA SER A 93 -8.46 30.56 -2.20
C SER A 93 -8.58 32.04 -1.85
N ASP A 94 -9.44 32.74 -2.57
CA ASP A 94 -10.06 33.97 -2.04
C ASP A 94 -11.55 33.77 -1.68
N GLN A 95 -12.29 32.79 -2.22
CA GLN A 95 -13.74 32.69 -1.95
C GLN A 95 -14.33 31.27 -2.04
N ALA A 96 -14.07 30.42 -1.04
CA ALA A 96 -14.96 29.29 -0.75
C ALA A 96 -15.07 29.11 0.78
N PRO A 97 -16.25 28.76 1.33
CA PRO A 97 -16.37 28.44 2.75
C PRO A 97 -15.66 27.12 2.98
N VAL A 98 -14.38 27.21 3.32
CA VAL A 98 -13.52 26.11 3.73
C VAL A 98 -14.22 25.44 4.91
N ALA A 99 -14.80 24.26 4.69
CA ALA A 99 -14.91 23.29 5.77
C ALA A 99 -13.51 23.22 6.35
N GLN A 100 -13.30 23.77 7.55
CA GLN A 100 -12.00 24.04 8.18
C GLN A 100 -11.15 22.77 8.17
N LEU A 101 -10.51 22.51 7.04
CA LEU A 101 -9.42 21.57 6.89
C LEU A 101 -8.27 22.28 7.56
N ASP A 102 -8.06 21.89 8.80
CA ASP A 102 -6.96 22.34 9.63
C ASP A 102 -5.65 22.20 8.83
N VAL A 103 -5.23 23.32 8.24
CA VAL A 103 -4.08 23.41 7.33
C VAL A 103 -2.82 23.00 8.10
N GLU A 104 -2.76 23.32 9.38
CA GLU A 104 -1.67 22.90 10.27
C GLU A 104 -1.65 21.38 10.37
N ARG A 105 -2.80 20.73 10.52
CA ARG A 105 -2.89 19.25 10.53
C ARG A 105 -2.47 18.61 9.22
N ILE A 106 -2.77 19.23 8.08
CA ILE A 106 -2.34 18.73 6.75
C ILE A 106 -0.82 18.85 6.60
N VAL A 107 -0.26 20.02 6.93
CA VAL A 107 1.18 20.28 6.85
C VAL A 107 1.94 19.37 7.82
N TRP A 108 1.45 19.24 9.06
CA TRP A 108 2.00 18.33 10.05
C TRP A 108 1.99 16.89 9.57
N ARG A 109 0.87 16.41 9.02
CA ARG A 109 0.78 15.05 8.48
C ARG A 109 1.77 14.82 7.34
N LYS A 110 1.94 15.80 6.44
CA LYS A 110 2.93 15.73 5.37
C LYS A 110 4.34 15.64 5.94
N GLN A 111 4.68 16.46 6.94
CA GLN A 111 5.98 16.44 7.60
C GLN A 111 6.25 15.09 8.26
N VAL A 112 5.29 14.54 9.01
CA VAL A 112 5.41 13.21 9.62
C VAL A 112 5.64 12.12 8.57
N VAL A 113 4.87 12.13 7.47
CA VAL A 113 5.05 11.15 6.38
C VAL A 113 6.45 11.25 5.77
N MET A 114 6.93 12.46 5.51
CA MET A 114 8.28 12.67 4.95
C MET A 114 9.36 12.21 5.92
N SER A 115 9.22 12.48 7.21
CA SER A 115 10.17 12.02 8.24
C SER A 115 10.17 10.50 8.39
N VAL A 116 9.01 9.85 8.29
CA VAL A 116 8.91 8.38 8.28
C VAL A 116 9.61 7.79 7.06
N LEU A 117 9.42 8.36 5.87
CA LEU A 117 10.08 7.90 4.65
C LEU A 117 11.60 8.08 4.71
N ASP A 118 12.07 9.23 5.19
CA ASP A 118 13.51 9.48 5.41
C ASP A 118 14.09 8.51 6.44
N ALA A 119 13.42 8.31 7.58
CA ALA A 119 13.86 7.36 8.60
C ALA A 119 13.92 5.92 8.09
N LEU A 120 12.92 5.48 7.31
CA LEU A 120 12.93 4.17 6.66
C LEU A 120 14.08 4.01 5.66
N SER A 121 14.48 5.09 4.97
CA SER A 121 15.61 5.05 4.03
C SER A 121 16.97 4.86 4.72
N ARG A 122 17.07 5.21 6.00
CA ARG A 122 18.29 5.13 6.82
C ARG A 122 18.42 3.83 7.62
N LEU A 123 17.37 3.00 7.65
CA LEU A 123 17.44 1.66 8.20
C LEU A 123 18.25 0.74 7.29
N ASP A 124 18.88 -0.26 7.88
CA ASP A 124 19.48 -1.35 7.14
C ASP A 124 18.41 -2.16 6.39
N ASP A 125 18.80 -2.76 5.26
CA ASP A 125 17.87 -3.42 4.34
C ASP A 125 17.05 -4.51 5.04
N GLY A 126 17.65 -5.27 5.97
CA GLY A 126 16.97 -6.32 6.73
C GLY A 126 15.90 -5.79 7.70
N ASP A 127 16.18 -4.73 8.45
CA ASP A 127 15.20 -4.13 9.36
C ASP A 127 14.08 -3.42 8.57
N ARG A 128 14.41 -2.81 7.43
CA ARG A 128 13.45 -2.20 6.51
C ARG A 128 12.50 -3.22 5.90
N GLU A 129 13.01 -4.34 5.41
CA GLU A 129 12.21 -5.43 4.84
C GLU A 129 11.23 -6.00 5.87
N VAL A 130 11.69 -6.26 7.10
CA VAL A 130 10.83 -6.76 8.19
C VAL A 130 9.69 -5.79 8.52
N LEU A 131 9.95 -4.48 8.50
CA LEU A 131 8.90 -3.47 8.71
C LEU A 131 7.91 -3.42 7.55
N ILE A 132 8.40 -3.43 6.31
CA ILE A 132 7.56 -3.39 5.10
C ILE A 132 6.67 -4.64 5.02
N GLU A 133 7.24 -5.83 5.24
CA GLU A 133 6.51 -7.09 5.22
C GLU A 133 5.40 -7.10 6.29
N ARG A 134 5.64 -6.50 7.45
CA ARG A 134 4.61 -6.44 8.50
C ARG A 134 3.48 -5.45 8.20
N ILE A 135 3.77 -4.36 7.50
CA ILE A 135 2.78 -3.35 7.09
C ILE A 135 2.00 -3.84 5.85
N PHE A 136 2.72 -4.44 4.90
CA PHE A 136 2.22 -4.91 3.61
C PHE A 136 2.55 -6.40 3.43
N PRO A 137 1.90 -7.31 4.17
CA PRO A 137 2.17 -8.73 4.04
C PRO A 137 1.95 -9.18 2.59
N ALA A 138 2.83 -10.06 2.12
CA ALA A 138 2.73 -10.67 0.79
C ALA A 138 1.56 -11.65 0.71
N THR A 139 1.19 -12.26 1.84
CA THR A 139 0.12 -13.24 1.98
C THR A 139 -0.84 -12.85 3.10
N ASP A 140 -2.15 -13.09 2.91
CA ASP A 140 -3.17 -12.87 3.95
C ASP A 140 -3.13 -13.91 5.10
N VAL A 141 -2.29 -14.94 4.95
CA VAL A 141 -2.03 -15.89 6.03
C VAL A 141 -1.16 -15.21 7.09
N PRO A 142 -1.62 -15.07 8.35
CA PRO A 142 -0.80 -14.52 9.41
C PRO A 142 0.34 -15.49 9.71
N VAL A 143 1.51 -15.22 9.16
CA VAL A 143 2.74 -15.93 9.53
C VAL A 143 2.97 -15.68 11.02
N VAL A 144 2.99 -16.75 11.81
CA VAL A 144 3.29 -16.68 13.24
C VAL A 144 4.76 -16.33 13.38
N ALA A 145 5.03 -15.08 13.79
CA ALA A 145 6.39 -14.59 13.90
C ALA A 145 7.21 -15.44 14.88
N THR A 146 8.34 -15.97 14.41
CA THR A 146 9.29 -16.70 15.26
C THR A 146 9.83 -15.78 16.37
N PRO A 147 10.36 -16.31 17.49
CA PRO A 147 10.99 -15.48 18.52
C PRO A 147 12.09 -14.55 17.96
N ALA A 148 12.86 -15.03 16.98
CA ALA A 148 13.90 -14.25 16.32
C ALA A 148 13.33 -13.11 15.45
N GLU A 149 12.26 -13.36 14.70
CA GLU A 149 11.56 -12.33 13.91
C GLU A 149 10.92 -11.28 14.81
N ARG A 150 10.33 -11.68 15.94
CA ARG A 150 9.79 -10.74 16.93
C ARG A 150 10.88 -9.83 17.49
N GLN A 151 12.07 -10.37 17.76
CA GLN A 151 13.20 -9.59 18.25
C GLN A 151 13.75 -8.64 17.17
N ARG A 152 13.84 -9.09 15.91
CA ARG A 152 14.19 -8.24 14.76
C ARG A 152 13.20 -7.09 14.58
N LEU A 153 11.90 -7.39 14.55
CA LEU A 153 10.85 -6.38 14.43
C LEU A 153 10.89 -5.38 15.59
N HIS A 154 11.13 -5.84 16.81
CA HIS A 154 11.27 -4.95 17.97
C HIS A 154 12.47 -4.00 17.80
N ARG A 155 13.62 -4.51 17.36
CA ARG A 155 14.81 -3.71 17.08
C ARG A 155 14.56 -2.69 15.98
N ALA A 156 13.99 -3.12 14.85
CA ALA A 156 13.67 -2.26 13.72
C ALA A 156 12.72 -1.12 14.12
N ARG A 157 11.67 -1.43 14.91
CA ARG A 157 10.74 -0.41 15.45
C ARG A 157 11.45 0.58 16.36
N ARG A 158 12.31 0.11 17.26
CA ARG A 158 13.06 0.97 18.17
C ARG A 158 13.97 1.93 17.40
N ARG A 159 14.69 1.42 16.40
CA ARG A 159 15.59 2.22 15.56
C ARG A 159 14.82 3.23 14.70
N LEU A 160 13.66 2.85 14.17
CA LEU A 160 12.75 3.77 13.48
C LEU A 160 12.28 4.90 14.41
N MET A 161 11.89 4.58 15.66
CA MET A 161 11.48 5.60 16.64
C MET A 161 12.63 6.55 17.00
N GLU A 162 13.85 6.05 17.19
CA GLU A 162 15.03 6.87 17.46
C GLU A 162 15.30 7.87 16.31
N LEU A 163 15.18 7.42 15.05
CA LEU A 163 15.33 8.28 13.87
C LEU A 163 14.18 9.31 13.74
N LEU A 164 12.97 8.91 14.11
CA LEU A 164 11.79 9.79 14.08
C LEU A 164 11.83 10.86 15.18
N ALA A 165 12.27 10.51 16.39
CA ALA A 165 12.45 11.45 17.49
C ALA A 165 13.43 12.58 17.11
N THR A 166 14.45 12.26 16.31
CA THR A 166 15.46 13.22 15.84
C THR A 166 14.91 14.16 14.75
N SER A 167 13.90 13.75 13.98
CA SER A 167 13.41 14.47 12.79
C SER A 167 12.09 15.20 12.98
N VAL A 168 11.23 14.75 13.90
CA VAL A 168 9.92 15.36 14.18
C VAL A 168 9.93 16.16 15.51
N GLY A 169 10.97 15.99 16.33
CA GLY A 169 11.03 16.54 17.69
C GLY A 169 10.31 15.62 18.69
N SER A 170 10.83 15.56 19.92
CA SER A 170 10.32 14.65 20.98
C SER A 170 8.85 14.87 21.35
N ASP A 171 8.30 16.05 21.05
CA ASP A 171 6.92 16.44 21.42
C ASP A 171 5.85 15.78 20.52
N ALA A 172 6.24 15.13 19.42
CA ALA A 172 5.30 14.47 18.51
C ALA A 172 4.83 13.07 18.98
N PHE A 173 5.49 12.52 20.00
CA PHE A 173 5.21 11.21 20.57
C PHE A 173 5.02 11.39 22.08
N GLY A 174 3.95 12.07 22.48
CA GLY A 174 3.65 12.32 23.91
C GLY A 174 3.68 11.04 24.75
N ASP A 175 4.12 11.18 26.00
CA ASP A 175 4.14 10.16 27.06
C ASP A 175 2.82 9.38 27.20
#